data_AF-A0A957V371-F1
#
_entry.id   AF-A0A957V371-F1
#
_cell.length_a   1.000
_cell.length_b   1.000
_cell.length_c   1.000
_cell.angle_alpha   90.00
_cell.angle_beta   90.00
_cell.angle_gamma   90.00
#
_symmetry.space_group_name_H-M   'P 1'
#
loop_
_entity.id
_entity.type
_entity.pdbx_description
1 polymer ?
#
loop_
_entity_poly.entity_id
_entity_poly.type
_entity_poly.pdbx_seq_one_letter_code
_entity_poly.pdbx_strand_id
1 'polypeptide(L)'
;ATGKKAERVTEHLNLIRHLAGDRRYRARVVSRNNFPMASGIASSASAFAALTVAACAALELPFDRTRMSGIARRGSGSASRSLFGGYVEWEQGRD
;
A
#
# COMPACT_ATOMS: atom_id res chain seq x y z
N ALA A 1 4.08 -9.28 11.57
CA ALA A 1 3.19 -10.29 10.93
C ALA A 1 3.99 -11.57 10.72
N THR A 2 3.35 -12.74 10.74
CA THR A 2 3.98 -14.03 10.42
C THR A 2 3.24 -14.69 9.24
N GLY A 3 3.93 -15.56 8.49
CA GLY A 3 3.37 -16.29 7.34
C GLY A 3 2.93 -15.39 6.17
N LYS A 4 1.94 -15.84 5.39
CA LYS A 4 1.47 -15.22 4.13
C LYS A 4 1.16 -13.71 4.22
N LYS A 5 0.73 -13.21 5.38
CA LYS A 5 0.48 -11.76 5.57
C LYS A 5 1.79 -10.96 5.57
N ALA A 6 2.85 -11.50 6.16
CA ALA A 6 4.17 -10.88 6.17
C ALA A 6 4.81 -10.89 4.78
N GLU A 7 4.62 -11.97 4.02
CA GLU A 7 5.09 -12.10 2.64
C GLU A 7 4.51 -10.99 1.76
N ARG A 8 3.18 -10.80 1.74
CA ARG A 8 2.54 -9.73 0.95
C ARG A 8 3.05 -8.34 1.30
N VAL A 9 3.26 -8.05 2.59
CA VAL A 9 3.85 -6.76 3.02
C VAL A 9 5.29 -6.62 2.52
N THR A 10 6.07 -7.70 2.58
CA THR A 10 7.46 -7.72 2.14
C THR A 10 7.57 -7.53 0.64
N GLU A 11 6.74 -8.21 -0.15
CA GLU A 11 6.66 -8.07 -1.60
C GLU A 11 6.27 -6.65 -2.03
N HIS A 12 5.29 -6.06 -1.36
CA HIS A 12 4.88 -4.69 -1.61
C HIS A 12 6.00 -3.68 -1.33
N LEU A 13 6.72 -3.85 -0.21
CA LEU A 13 7.89 -3.03 0.08
C LEU A 13 9.06 -3.30 -0.88
N ASN A 14 9.21 -4.52 -1.39
CA ASN A 14 10.23 -4.84 -2.40
C ASN A 14 9.93 -4.10 -3.72
N LEU A 15 8.66 -4.03 -4.13
CA LEU A 15 8.23 -3.24 -5.29
C LEU A 15 8.61 -1.76 -5.12
N ILE A 16 8.27 -1.16 -3.99
CA ILE A 16 8.58 0.26 -3.73
C ILE A 16 10.09 0.50 -3.69
N ARG A 17 10.86 -0.39 -3.04
CA ARG A 17 12.33 -0.31 -3.03
C ARG A 17 12.94 -0.43 -4.43
N HIS A 18 12.36 -1.26 -5.28
CA HIS A 18 12.79 -1.35 -6.68
C HIS A 18 12.52 -0.04 -7.43
N LEU A 19 11.34 0.57 -7.26
CA LEU A 19 11.00 1.87 -7.85
C LEU A 19 11.89 3.02 -7.34
N ALA A 20 12.40 2.90 -6.11
CA ALA A 20 13.33 3.84 -5.51
C ALA A 20 14.79 3.68 -6.02
N GLY A 21 15.09 2.62 -6.77
CA GLY A 21 16.44 2.36 -7.27
C GLY A 21 17.41 1.74 -6.26
N ASP A 22 17.00 1.51 -5.01
CA ASP A 22 17.84 0.88 -3.99
C ASP A 22 17.11 -0.22 -3.20
N ARG A 23 17.59 -1.46 -3.38
CA ARG A 23 17.02 -2.67 -2.77
C ARG A 23 17.61 -2.99 -1.39
N ARG A 24 18.64 -2.28 -0.95
CA ARG A 24 19.38 -2.55 0.30
C ARG A 24 18.64 -2.03 1.52
N TYR A 25 17.77 -1.03 1.35
CA TYR A 25 16.98 -0.49 2.44
C TYR A 25 16.18 -1.57 3.16
N ARG A 26 16.20 -1.50 4.49
CA ARG A 26 15.38 -2.33 5.38
C ARG A 26 14.29 -1.44 5.97
N ALA A 27 13.13 -2.02 6.23
CA ALA A 27 12.00 -1.31 6.80
C ALA A 27 11.54 -1.99 8.09
N ARG A 28 11.28 -1.18 9.11
CA ARG A 28 10.49 -1.59 10.28
C ARG A 28 9.10 -1.02 10.12
N VAL A 29 8.10 -1.88 9.97
CA VAL A 29 6.70 -1.46 9.79
C VAL A 29 5.94 -1.66 11.09
N VAL A 30 5.34 -0.58 11.57
CA VAL A 30 4.36 -0.59 12.67
C VAL A 30 3.07 0.00 12.13
N SER A 31 1.96 -0.72 12.27
CA SER A 31 0.65 -0.30 11.80
C SER A 31 -0.40 -0.59 12.85
N ARG A 32 -1.39 0.30 12.96
CA ARG A 32 -2.56 0.17 13.84
C ARG A 32 -3.79 0.57 13.05
N ASN A 33 -4.93 -0.03 13.36
CA ASN A 33 -6.24 0.39 12.88
C ASN A 33 -7.17 0.57 14.10
N ASN A 34 -8.20 1.38 13.95
CA ASN A 34 -9.19 1.69 15.00
C ASN A 34 -10.59 1.14 14.68
N PHE A 35 -10.69 0.21 13.72
CA PHE A 35 -11.96 -0.44 13.42
C PHE A 35 -12.28 -1.49 14.49
N PRO A 36 -13.55 -1.65 14.91
CA PRO A 36 -13.92 -2.70 15.85
C PRO A 36 -13.59 -4.09 15.28
N MET A 37 -13.17 -5.00 16.16
CA MET A 37 -12.99 -6.40 15.80
C MET A 37 -14.34 -7.00 15.36
N ALA A 38 -14.33 -7.85 14.33
CA ALA A 38 -15.51 -8.52 13.75
C ALA A 38 -16.52 -7.64 12.98
N SER A 39 -16.20 -6.38 12.63
CA SER A 39 -17.08 -5.54 11.80
C SER A 39 -17.24 -5.99 10.33
N GLY A 40 -16.63 -7.10 9.91
CA GLY A 40 -16.64 -7.55 8.52
C GLY A 40 -15.87 -6.65 7.54
N ILE A 41 -15.19 -5.60 8.02
CA ILE A 41 -14.41 -4.69 7.19
C ILE A 41 -13.05 -5.34 6.89
N ALA A 42 -12.82 -5.67 5.63
CA ALA A 42 -11.52 -6.17 5.15
C ALA A 42 -10.45 -5.06 5.29
N SER A 43 -9.60 -5.17 6.31
CA SER A 43 -8.59 -4.16 6.66
C SER A 43 -7.41 -4.05 5.69
N SER A 44 -7.33 -4.91 4.66
CA SER A 44 -6.22 -4.90 3.72
C SER A 44 -6.19 -3.65 2.83
N ALA A 45 -7.33 -3.10 2.44
CA ALA A 45 -7.38 -1.94 1.55
C ALA A 45 -6.69 -0.71 2.18
N SER A 46 -7.15 -0.31 3.37
CA SER A 46 -6.58 0.81 4.12
C SER A 46 -5.14 0.54 4.56
N ALA A 47 -4.81 -0.71 4.93
CA ALA A 47 -3.45 -1.08 5.31
C ALA A 47 -2.44 -0.91 4.17
N PHE A 48 -2.73 -1.41 2.96
CA PHE A 48 -1.82 -1.29 1.82
C PHE A 48 -1.76 0.15 1.27
N ALA A 49 -2.85 0.91 1.34
CA ALA A 49 -2.83 2.34 1.04
C ALA A 49 -1.91 3.09 1.99
N ALA A 50 -2.10 2.93 3.31
CA ALA A 50 -1.27 3.57 4.33
C ALA A 50 0.21 3.15 4.21
N LEU A 51 0.49 1.86 3.96
CA LEU A 51 1.84 1.37 3.75
C LEU A 51 2.51 2.00 2.53
N THR A 52 1.77 2.18 1.43
CA THR A 52 2.28 2.81 0.21
C THR A 52 2.65 4.27 0.46
N VAL A 53 1.75 5.03 1.07
CA VAL A 53 1.99 6.43 1.41
C VAL A 53 3.20 6.57 2.33
N ALA A 54 3.24 5.79 3.41
CA ALA A 54 4.34 5.85 4.38
C ALA A 54 5.69 5.47 3.76
N ALA A 55 5.73 4.43 2.92
CA ALA A 55 6.96 3.98 2.28
C ALA A 55 7.45 4.95 1.20
N CYS A 56 6.55 5.54 0.40
CA CYS A 56 6.93 6.56 -0.59
C CYS A 56 7.45 7.82 0.10
N ALA A 57 6.82 8.24 1.20
CA ALA A 57 7.30 9.36 2.01
C ALA A 57 8.65 9.08 2.66
N ALA A 58 8.85 7.89 3.24
CA ALA A 58 10.11 7.51 3.89
C ALA A 58 11.30 7.41 2.93
N LEU A 59 11.04 7.21 1.63
CA LEU A 59 12.04 7.15 0.58
C LEU A 59 12.06 8.41 -0.29
N GLU A 60 11.35 9.47 0.12
CA GLU A 60 11.25 10.76 -0.57
C GLU A 60 10.91 10.63 -2.06
N LEU A 61 10.06 9.65 -2.41
CA LEU A 61 9.67 9.40 -3.80
C LEU A 61 8.71 10.49 -4.27
N PRO A 62 8.99 11.19 -5.39
CA PRO A 62 8.18 12.30 -5.89
C PRO A 62 6.93 11.80 -6.64
N PHE A 63 6.24 10.80 -6.09
CA PHE A 63 5.08 10.18 -6.72
C PHE A 63 3.81 10.88 -6.27
N ASP A 64 2.94 11.21 -7.23
CA ASP A 64 1.61 11.70 -6.94
C ASP A 64 0.68 10.58 -6.44
N ARG A 65 -0.52 10.96 -5.99
CA ARG A 65 -1.52 10.00 -5.48
C ARG A 65 -1.96 9.00 -6.55
N THR A 66 -1.95 9.39 -7.82
CA THR A 66 -2.31 8.51 -8.95
C THR A 66 -1.28 7.41 -9.15
N ARG A 67 0.01 7.74 -9.15
CA ARG A 67 1.09 6.76 -9.21
C ARG A 67 1.10 5.88 -7.96
N MET A 68 0.89 6.47 -6.79
CA MET A 68 0.76 5.71 -5.53
C MET A 68 -0.45 4.77 -5.54
N SER A 69 -1.57 5.13 -6.17
CA SER A 69 -2.75 4.25 -6.26
C SER A 69 -2.45 3.01 -7.12
N GLY A 70 -1.71 3.20 -8.23
CA GLY A 70 -1.22 2.10 -9.07
C GLY A 70 -0.26 1.16 -8.34
N ILE A 71 0.58 1.70 -7.45
CA ILE A 71 1.46 0.91 -6.58
C ILE A 71 0.62 0.15 -5.53
N ALA A 72 -0.24 0.84 -4.79
CA ALA A 72 -1.10 0.26 -3.74
C ALA A 72 -1.97 -0.90 -4.27
N ARG A 73 -2.46 -0.77 -5.51
CA ARG A 73 -3.20 -1.81 -6.25
C ARG A 73 -2.46 -3.15 -6.28
N ARG A 74 -1.13 -3.14 -6.41
CA ARG A 74 -0.30 -4.36 -6.46
C ARG A 74 -0.25 -5.10 -5.13
N GLY A 75 -0.41 -4.39 -4.01
CA GLY A 75 -0.51 -5.00 -2.69
C GLY A 75 -1.92 -5.51 -2.39
N SER A 76 -2.94 -4.72 -2.73
CA SER A 76 -4.36 -5.06 -2.62
C SER A 76 -5.14 -4.23 -3.62
N GLY A 77 -5.89 -4.85 -4.54
CA GLY A 77 -6.56 -4.13 -5.64
C GLY A 77 -7.40 -2.94 -5.15
N SER A 78 -8.22 -3.16 -4.13
CA SER A 78 -9.06 -2.14 -3.49
C SER A 78 -8.30 -1.04 -2.75
N ALA A 79 -7.02 -1.22 -2.43
CA ALA A 79 -6.21 -0.20 -1.76
C ALA A 79 -5.98 1.03 -2.64
N SER A 80 -6.00 0.87 -3.97
CA SER A 80 -5.91 1.98 -4.93
C SER A 80 -6.92 3.09 -4.63
N ARG A 81 -8.16 2.73 -4.31
CA ARG A 81 -9.24 3.68 -4.04
C ARG A 81 -9.09 4.41 -2.71
N SER A 82 -8.36 3.81 -1.75
CA SER A 82 -8.14 4.42 -0.44
C SER A 82 -7.07 5.53 -0.43
N LEU A 83 -6.47 5.86 -1.60
CA LEU A 83 -5.55 7.00 -1.73
C LEU A 83 -6.26 8.36 -1.89
N PHE A 84 -7.56 8.33 -2.18
CA PHE A 84 -8.40 9.48 -2.44
C PHE A 84 -9.60 9.49 -1.48
N GLY A 85 -10.13 10.68 -1.20
CA GLY A 85 -11.37 10.86 -0.43
C GLY A 85 -12.59 10.98 -1.36
N GLY A 86 -13.79 10.89 -0.79
CA GLY A 86 -15.04 11.03 -1.53
C GLY A 86 -15.42 9.79 -2.34
N TYR A 87 -15.97 10.01 -3.53
CA TYR A 87 -16.33 8.95 -4.48
C TYR A 87 -15.14 8.66 -5.39
N VAL A 88 -14.70 7.40 -5.42
CA VAL A 88 -13.48 7.00 -6.12
C VAL A 88 -13.76 5.75 -6.95
N GLU A 89 -13.37 5.81 -8.21
CA GLU A 89 -13.40 4.67 -9.13
C GLU A 89 -11.98 4.10 -9.29
N TRP A 90 -11.88 2.77 -9.38
CA TRP A 90 -10.64 2.12 -9.80
C TRP A 90 -10.81 1.66 -11.25
N GLU A 91 -10.16 2.39 -12.15
CA GLU A 91 -10.04 2.05 -13.56
C GLU A 91 -9.29 0.72 -13.77
N GLN A 92 -9.87 -0.20 -14.54
CA GLN A 92 -9.25 -1.49 -14.84
C GLN A 92 -7.87 -1.34 -15.52
N GLY A 93 -7.63 -0.19 -16.17
CA GLY A 93 -6.50 0.02 -17.06
C GLY A 93 -6.80 -0.53 -18.44
N ARG A 94 -6.24 0.11 -19.46
CA ARG A 94 -6.27 -0.36 -20.83
C ARG A 94 -4.80 -0.39 -21.23
N ASP A 95 -4.20 -1.57 -21.16
CA ASP A 95 -2.89 -1.77 -21.76
C ASP A 95 -3.03 -1.64 -23.28
#